data_AF-A0AAX1QCU7-F1
#
_entry.id   AF-A0AAX1QCU7-F1
#
_cell.length_a   1.000
_cell.length_b   1.000
_cell.length_c   1.000
_cell.angle_alpha   90.00
_cell.angle_beta   90.00
_cell.angle_gamma   90.00
#
_symmetry.space_group_name_H-M   'P 1'
#
loop_
_entity.id
_entity.type
_entity.pdbx_description
1 polymer ?
#
loop_
_entity_poly.entity_id
_entity_poly.type
_entity_poly.pdbx_seq_one_letter_code
_entity_poly.pdbx_strand_id
1 'polypeptide(L)'
;MKSKKEVNLRKLLNIIGFLIFGGLDLTIITNPPHSTNEIKEFLLFIVGSIFIYYVLVNLYFIGKLWRKVVYAILIVIGGINIFIIFYLSTSSITH
;
A
#
# COMPACT_ATOMS: atom_id res chain seq x y z
N MET A 1 -26.59 -7.48 9.19
CA MET A 1 -25.70 -8.06 10.21
C MET A 1 -24.41 -8.52 9.53
N LYS A 2 -23.26 -7.91 9.84
CA LYS A 2 -21.96 -8.34 9.28
C LYS A 2 -21.58 -9.69 9.88
N SER A 3 -21.05 -10.60 9.06
CA SER A 3 -20.67 -11.93 9.54
C SER A 3 -19.49 -11.83 10.52
N LYS A 4 -19.45 -12.70 11.54
CA LYS A 4 -18.29 -12.84 12.45
C LYS A 4 -16.97 -13.01 11.68
N LYS A 5 -17.03 -13.67 10.52
CA LYS A 5 -15.90 -13.85 9.60
C LYS A 5 -15.43 -12.53 8.97
N GLU A 6 -16.35 -11.67 8.54
CA GLU A 6 -16.02 -10.36 7.94
C GLU A 6 -15.36 -9.42 8.95
N VAL A 7 -15.85 -9.43 10.19
CA VAL A 7 -15.27 -8.64 11.29
C VAL A 7 -13.85 -9.11 11.60
N ASN A 8 -13.63 -10.43 11.67
CA ASN A 8 -12.31 -11.00 11.93
C ASN A 8 -11.32 -10.70 10.78
N LEU A 9 -11.78 -10.81 9.52
CA LEU A 9 -10.99 -10.48 8.33
C LEU A 9 -10.58 -9.00 8.30
N ARG A 10 -11.50 -8.09 8.66
CA ARG A 10 -11.19 -6.66 8.76
C ARG A 10 -10.10 -6.40 9.80
N LYS A 11 -10.21 -7.04 10.98
CA LYS A 11 -9.21 -6.90 12.05
C LYS A 11 -7.85 -7.43 11.61
N LEU A 12 -7.83 -8.59 10.95
CA LEU A 12 -6.62 -9.20 10.41
C LEU A 12 -5.94 -8.29 9.38
N LEU A 13 -6.70 -7.74 8.42
CA LEU A 13 -6.17 -6.80 7.43
C LEU A 13 -5.58 -5.55 8.13
N ASN A 14 -6.29 -4.94 9.08
CA ASN A 14 -5.75 -3.78 9.79
C ASN A 14 -4.44 -4.07 10.54
N ILE A 15 -4.29 -5.27 11.13
CA ILE A 15 -3.05 -5.71 11.78
C ILE A 15 -1.92 -5.89 10.76
N ILE A 16 -2.20 -6.49 9.60
CA ILE A 16 -1.24 -6.64 8.52
C ILE A 16 -0.78 -5.27 8.01
N GLY A 17 -1.70 -4.34 7.80
CA GLY A 17 -1.38 -2.97 7.42
C GLY A 17 -0.44 -2.32 8.43
N PHE A 18 -0.78 -2.40 9.73
CA PHE A 18 0.07 -1.87 10.79
C PHE A 18 1.48 -2.49 10.78
N LEU A 19 1.60 -3.81 10.58
CA LEU A 19 2.88 -4.49 10.53
C LEU A 19 3.71 -4.08 9.31
N ILE A 20 3.09 -3.95 8.13
CA ILE A 20 3.76 -3.53 6.90
C ILE A 20 4.29 -2.11 7.05
N PHE A 21 3.44 -1.17 7.45
CA PHE A 21 3.83 0.25 7.55
C PHE A 21 4.78 0.51 8.72
N GLY A 22 4.59 -0.17 9.86
CA GLY A 22 5.55 -0.12 10.97
C GLY A 22 6.92 -0.70 10.58
N GLY A 23 6.96 -1.74 9.74
CA GLY A 23 8.20 -2.27 9.17
C GLY A 23 8.89 -1.28 8.21
N LEU A 24 8.11 -0.53 7.43
CA LEU A 24 8.63 0.53 6.56
C LEU A 24 9.20 1.70 7.37
N ASP A 25 8.53 2.12 8.44
CA ASP A 25 9.05 3.14 9.37
C ASP A 25 10.36 2.68 10.02
N LEU A 26 10.46 1.41 10.41
CA LEU A 26 11.68 0.84 10.97
C LEU A 26 12.85 0.87 9.97
N THR A 27 12.57 0.70 8.68
CA THR A 27 13.59 0.79 7.62
C THR A 27 14.28 2.16 7.60
N ILE A 28 13.55 3.24 7.91
CA ILE A 28 14.14 4.59 7.99
C ILE A 28 15.22 4.67 9.07
N ILE A 29 15.07 3.91 10.16
CA ILE A 29 15.99 3.91 11.29
C ILE A 29 17.16 2.97 11.04
N THR A 30 16.88 1.77 10.52
CA THR A 30 17.90 0.72 10.33
C THR A 30 18.72 0.91 9.06
N ASN A 31 18.15 1.55 8.04
CA ASN A 31 18.81 1.86 6.77
C ASN A 31 18.36 3.25 6.26
N PRO A 32 18.79 4.33 6.91
CA PRO A 32 18.38 5.68 6.55
C PRO A 32 18.81 6.03 5.11
N PRO A 33 17.93 6.65 4.30
CA PRO A 33 18.29 7.20 3.01
C PRO A 33 19.44 8.20 3.11
N HIS A 34 20.22 8.33 2.04
CA HIS A 34 21.46 9.12 2.04
C HIS A 34 21.22 10.63 2.10
N SER A 35 20.02 11.10 1.74
CA SER A 35 19.66 12.53 1.75
C SER A 35 18.34 12.82 2.48
N THR A 36 18.24 14.01 3.08
CA THR A 36 17.02 14.50 3.74
C THR A 36 15.84 14.66 2.78
N ASN A 37 16.11 14.89 1.48
CA ASN A 37 15.08 14.96 0.46
C ASN A 37 14.49 13.57 0.17
N GLU A 38 15.32 12.54 0.06
CA GLU A 38 14.87 11.14 -0.08
C GLU A 38 14.06 10.67 1.14
N ILE A 39 14.48 11.05 2.35
CA ILE A 39 13.72 10.75 3.58
C ILE A 39 12.32 11.38 3.51
N LYS A 40 12.23 12.63 3.06
CA LYS A 40 10.95 13.34 2.94
C LYS A 40 10.03 12.69 1.91
N GLU A 41 10.56 12.33 0.73
CA GLU A 41 9.81 11.65 -0.32
C GLU A 41 9.33 10.26 0.14
N PHE A 42 10.19 9.51 0.83
CA PHE A 42 9.87 8.20 1.39
C PHE A 42 8.79 8.27 2.47
N LEU A 43 8.88 9.26 3.38
CA LEU A 43 7.83 9.50 4.39
C LEU A 43 6.50 9.89 3.74
N LEU A 44 6.52 10.74 2.71
CA LEU A 44 5.31 11.12 1.98
C LEU A 44 4.68 9.91 1.29
N PHE A 45 5.51 9.02 0.73
CA PHE A 45 5.06 7.75 0.18
C PHE A 45 4.43 6.83 1.25
N ILE A 46 5.05 6.68 2.42
CA ILE A 46 4.51 5.88 3.52
C ILE A 46 3.15 6.43 3.97
N VAL A 47 3.06 7.73 4.27
CA VAL A 47 1.82 8.37 4.73
C VAL A 47 0.70 8.24 3.68
N GLY A 48 1.03 8.48 2.41
CA GLY A 48 0.08 8.29 1.30
C GLY A 48 -0.41 6.84 1.20
N SER A 49 0.51 5.88 1.32
CA SER A 49 0.20 4.45 1.24
C SER A 49 -0.65 3.97 2.43
N ILE A 50 -0.35 4.43 3.65
CA ILE A 50 -1.16 4.20 4.86
C ILE A 50 -2.59 4.67 4.62
N PHE A 51 -2.74 5.91 4.16
CA PHE A 51 -4.04 6.51 3.91
C PHE A 51 -4.85 5.69 2.90
N ILE A 52 -4.26 5.40 1.74
CA ILE A 52 -4.89 4.61 0.69
C ILE A 52 -5.28 3.22 1.22
N TYR A 53 -4.39 2.54 1.92
CA TYR A 53 -4.62 1.21 2.46
C TYR A 53 -5.83 1.16 3.40
N TYR A 54 -5.85 1.99 4.44
CA TYR A 54 -6.93 1.98 5.42
C TYR A 54 -8.26 2.46 4.81
N VAL A 55 -8.22 3.38 3.85
CA VAL A 55 -9.42 3.76 3.07
C VAL A 55 -9.93 2.56 2.29
N LEU A 56 -9.09 1.85 1.53
CA LEU A 56 -9.49 0.68 0.74
C LEU A 56 -10.07 -0.43 1.61
N VAL A 57 -9.43 -0.75 2.75
CA VAL A 57 -9.93 -1.75 3.69
C VAL A 57 -11.31 -1.35 4.21
N ASN A 58 -11.50 -0.10 4.63
CA ASN A 58 -12.80 0.36 5.11
C ASN A 58 -13.88 0.33 4.01
N LEU A 59 -13.53 0.77 2.80
CA LEU A 59 -14.40 0.77 1.61
C LEU A 59 -14.84 -0.65 1.23
N TYR A 60 -13.90 -1.61 1.26
CA TYR A 60 -14.16 -3.01 0.93
C TYR A 60 -15.25 -3.62 1.81
N PHE A 61 -15.27 -3.29 3.10
CA PHE A 61 -16.25 -3.83 4.05
C PHE A 61 -17.54 -2.99 4.15
N ILE A 62 -17.73 -1.97 3.31
CA ILE A 62 -18.92 -1.09 3.39
C ILE A 62 -20.09 -1.66 2.56
N GLY A 63 -19.83 -2.30 1.41
CA GLY A 63 -20.90 -2.88 0.59
C GLY A 63 -20.41 -3.55 -0.70
N LYS A 64 -21.31 -4.27 -1.39
CA LYS A 64 -20.98 -5.07 -2.60
C LYS A 64 -20.52 -4.20 -3.78
N LEU A 65 -21.06 -2.99 -3.92
CA LEU A 65 -20.66 -2.04 -4.97
C LEU A 65 -19.23 -1.54 -4.73
N TRP A 66 -18.93 -1.15 -3.50
CA TRP A 66 -17.60 -0.68 -3.10
C TRP A 66 -16.51 -1.75 -3.21
N ARG A 67 -16.84 -3.04 -3.00
CA ARG A 67 -15.91 -4.13 -3.30
C ARG A 67 -15.47 -4.13 -4.77
N LYS A 68 -16.38 -3.89 -5.72
CA LYS A 68 -16.01 -3.78 -7.14
C LYS A 68 -15.05 -2.62 -7.39
N VAL A 69 -15.30 -1.47 -6.75
CA VAL A 69 -14.42 -0.30 -6.85
C VAL A 69 -13.03 -0.63 -6.31
N VAL A 70 -12.93 -1.26 -5.14
CA VAL A 70 -11.65 -1.70 -4.57
C VAL A 70 -10.91 -2.65 -5.52
N TYR A 71 -11.60 -3.65 -6.09
CA TYR A 71 -10.97 -4.56 -7.05
C TYR A 71 -10.50 -3.84 -8.32
N ALA A 72 -11.28 -2.90 -8.85
CA ALA A 72 -10.86 -2.09 -10.00
C ALA A 72 -9.59 -1.29 -9.69
N ILE A 73 -9.52 -0.64 -8.52
CA ILE A 73 -8.34 0.11 -8.07
C ILE A 73 -7.13 -0.83 -7.96
N LEU A 74 -7.28 -2.01 -7.37
CA LEU A 74 -6.20 -2.99 -7.23
C LEU A 74 -5.67 -3.47 -8.60
N ILE A 75 -6.56 -3.68 -9.58
CA ILE A 75 -6.17 -4.05 -10.95
C ILE A 75 -5.37 -2.91 -11.60
N VAL A 76 -5.82 -1.67 -11.47
CA VAL A 76 -5.12 -0.50 -12.03
C VAL A 76 -3.74 -0.33 -11.38
N ILE A 77 -3.67 -0.37 -10.05
CA ILE A 77 -2.39 -0.27 -9.33
C ILE A 77 -1.45 -1.42 -9.73
N GLY A 78 -1.95 -2.65 -9.78
CA GLY A 78 -1.17 -3.81 -10.22
C GLY A 78 -0.65 -3.67 -11.65
N GLY A 79 -1.50 -3.20 -12.57
CA GLY A 79 -1.13 -2.95 -13.96
C GLY A 79 -0.05 -1.88 -14.10
N ILE A 80 -0.17 -0.78 -13.36
CA ILE A 80 0.85 0.29 -13.32
C ILE A 80 2.18 -0.24 -12.76
N ASN A 81 2.14 -1.06 -11.71
CA ASN A 81 3.37 -1.66 -11.15
C ASN A 81 4.08 -2.55 -12.17
N ILE A 82 3.35 -3.42 -12.87
CA ILE A 82 3.93 -4.26 -13.93
C ILE A 82 4.53 -3.39 -15.03
N PHE A 83 3.82 -2.34 -15.46
CA PHE A 83 4.31 -1.39 -16.46
C PHE A 83 5.62 -0.72 -16.03
N ILE A 84 5.71 -0.27 -14.77
CA ILE A 84 6.92 0.34 -14.19
C ILE A 84 8.08 -0.67 -14.18
N ILE A 85 7.84 -1.93 -13.85
CA ILE A 85 8.89 -2.97 -13.86
C ILE A 85 9.47 -3.13 -15.28
N PHE A 86 8.61 -3.21 -16.30
CA PHE A 86 9.07 -3.28 -17.69
C PHE A 86 9.81 -2.01 -18.12
N TYR A 87 9.29 -0.84 -17.74
CA TYR A 87 9.94 0.44 -18.00
C TYR A 87 11.34 0.50 -17.37
N LEU A 88 11.49 0.09 -16.11
CA LEU A 88 12.76 0.10 -15.40
C LEU A 88 13.75 -0.93 -15.96
N SER A 89 13.27 -2.10 -16.38
CA SER A 89 14.07 -3.15 -17.01
C SER A 89 14.64 -2.68 -18.37
N THR A 90 13.80 -2.05 -19.19
CA THR A 90 14.18 -1.58 -20.54
C THR A 90 14.95 -0.26 -20.53
N SER A 91 14.70 0.60 -19.54
CA SER A 91 15.35 1.90 -19.37
C SER A 91 16.45 1.84 -18.32
N SER A 92 17.05 0.66 -18.09
CA SER A 92 18.14 0.48 -17.13
C SER A 92 19.31 1.37 -17.53
N ILE A 93 19.38 2.54 -16.88
CA ILE A 93 20.57 3.39 -16.90
C ILE A 93 21.67 2.49 -16.37
N THR A 94 22.67 2.23 -17.22
CA THR A 94 23.89 1.54 -16.83
C THR A 94 24.51 2.36 -15.70
N HIS A 95 24.43 1.84 -14.48
CA HIS A 95 24.93 2.48 -13.28
C HIS A 95 26.45 2.52 -13.26
#